data_AF-A0A258D4Y5-F1
#
_entry.id   AF-A0A258D4Y5-F1
#
_cell.length_a   1.000
_cell.length_b   1.000
_cell.length_c   1.000
_cell.angle_alpha   90.00
_cell.angle_beta   90.00
_cell.angle_gamma   90.00
#
_symmetry.space_group_name_H-M   'P 1'
#
loop_
_entity.id
_entity.type
_entity.pdbx_description
1 polymer ?
#
loop_
_entity_poly.entity_id
_entity_poly.type
_entity_poly.pdbx_seq_one_letter_code
_entity_poly.pdbx_strand_id
1 'polypeptide(L)'
;SLMTPILIFVFGVKPHLAIGTDLLFAAFTKMGGTVSLVRARMVDWRIVGQVAAGSLPASLITLYVLHRLGPANPATQTFMTTTLGLTLLLTAVATFYKVVRGKAMPTRIAPELLSQATRARHWAQPVLFGAVIGALVTITSVGAGAIGVIVLMLLYPALPLPRIVAADIAHAVPLTLVAGLGHASIGSVDWPLLVLLLAGSLPGIWVGSHLMRKMPDRLIRSLLSALLAYAGVKLISI
;
A
#
# COMPACT_ATOMS: atom_id res chain seq x y z
N SER A 1 3.36 -0.60 5.00
CA SER A 1 4.50 -0.83 4.10
C SER A 1 5.85 -0.97 4.81
N LEU A 2 5.91 -1.05 6.15
CA LEU A 2 7.17 -1.28 6.88
C LEU A 2 7.42 -2.76 7.19
N MET A 3 6.45 -3.64 6.91
CA MET A 3 6.55 -5.03 7.31
C MET A 3 7.60 -5.80 6.51
N THR A 4 7.64 -5.67 5.18
CA THR A 4 8.68 -6.34 4.37
C THR A 4 10.11 -6.00 4.83
N PRO A 5 10.50 -4.72 5.03
CA PRO A 5 11.80 -4.40 5.60
C PRO A 5 12.04 -5.01 6.98
N ILE A 6 11.04 -4.99 7.87
CA ILE A 6 11.15 -5.59 9.21
C ILE A 6 11.38 -7.10 9.12
N LEU A 7 10.64 -7.81 8.26
CA LEU A 7 10.79 -9.25 8.07
C LEU A 7 12.18 -9.60 7.55
N ILE A 8 12.73 -8.80 6.63
CA ILE A 8 14.05 -9.04 6.04
C ILE A 8 15.16 -8.70 7.03
N PHE A 9 15.18 -7.47 7.56
CA PHE A 9 16.31 -6.96 8.34
C PHE A 9 16.29 -7.37 9.82
N VAL A 10 15.10 -7.56 10.41
CA VAL A 10 14.97 -7.90 11.83
C VAL A 10 14.78 -9.40 12.02
N PHE A 11 13.94 -10.03 11.20
CA PHE A 11 13.62 -11.46 11.32
C PHE A 11 14.45 -12.35 10.38
N GLY A 12 15.31 -11.79 9.53
CA GLY A 12 16.19 -12.55 8.65
C GLY A 12 15.47 -13.37 7.58
N VAL A 13 14.22 -13.03 7.26
CA VAL A 13 13.41 -13.77 6.28
C VAL A 13 13.92 -13.46 4.87
N LYS A 14 13.99 -14.49 4.02
CA LYS A 14 14.42 -14.33 2.62
C LYS A 14 13.52 -13.33 1.89
N PRO A 15 14.07 -12.42 1.05
CA PRO A 15 13.30 -11.34 0.43
C PRO A 15 12.05 -11.81 -0.33
N HIS A 16 12.17 -12.86 -1.14
CA HIS A 16 11.04 -13.37 -1.92
C HIS A 16 9.91 -13.90 -1.02
N LEU A 17 10.23 -14.60 0.08
CA LEU A 17 9.24 -15.07 1.07
C LEU A 17 8.60 -13.89 1.82
N ALA A 18 9.40 -12.89 2.21
CA ALA A 18 8.91 -11.72 2.92
C ALA A 18 7.92 -10.90 2.08
N ILE A 19 8.22 -10.70 0.80
CA ILE A 19 7.38 -9.95 -0.15
C ILE A 19 6.03 -10.65 -0.36
N GLY A 20 6.03 -11.94 -0.69
CA GLY A 20 4.79 -12.69 -0.89
C GLY A 20 3.92 -12.75 0.36
N THR A 21 4.55 -12.97 1.52
CA THR A 21 3.86 -13.04 2.82
C THR A 21 3.27 -11.68 3.21
N ASP A 22 4.00 -10.57 3.02
CA ASP A 22 3.51 -9.21 3.29
C ASP A 22 2.36 -8.82 2.36
N LEU A 23 2.39 -9.21 1.09
CA LEU A 23 1.29 -8.94 0.15
C LEU A 23 -0.03 -9.58 0.59
N LEU A 24 0.00 -10.86 0.96
CA LEU A 24 -1.18 -11.55 1.49
C LEU A 24 -1.63 -10.95 2.83
N PHE A 25 -0.71 -10.72 3.75
CA PHE A 25 -1.00 -10.07 5.02
C PHE A 25 -1.66 -8.69 4.82
N ALA A 26 -1.11 -7.87 3.91
CA ALA A 26 -1.64 -6.56 3.59
C ALA A 26 -3.04 -6.64 2.98
N ALA A 27 -3.31 -7.65 2.14
CA ALA A 27 -4.64 -7.86 1.57
C ALA A 27 -5.69 -8.12 2.67
N PHE A 28 -5.41 -9.06 3.59
CA PHE A 28 -6.34 -9.39 4.66
C PHE A 28 -6.55 -8.23 5.65
N THR A 29 -5.47 -7.56 6.06
CA THR A 29 -5.56 -6.45 7.02
C THR A 29 -6.25 -5.22 6.44
N LYS A 30 -6.03 -4.89 5.16
CA LYS A 30 -6.69 -3.75 4.49
C LYS A 30 -8.13 -4.04 4.10
N MET A 31 -8.52 -5.31 3.96
CA MET A 31 -9.91 -5.67 3.65
C MET A 31 -10.87 -5.14 4.73
N GLY A 32 -10.52 -5.28 6.02
CA GLY A 32 -11.33 -4.76 7.13
C GLY A 32 -11.49 -3.23 7.10
N GLY A 33 -10.41 -2.50 6.82
CA GLY A 33 -10.45 -1.04 6.66
C GLY A 33 -11.28 -0.60 5.45
N THR A 34 -11.14 -1.29 4.33
CA THR A 34 -11.90 -1.03 3.09
C THR A 34 -13.40 -1.16 3.33
N VAL A 35 -13.85 -2.19 4.03
CA VAL A 35 -15.28 -2.38 4.35
C VAL A 35 -15.85 -1.18 5.11
N SER A 36 -15.11 -0.63 6.08
CA SER A 36 -15.53 0.58 6.80
C SER A 36 -15.62 1.81 5.89
N LEU A 37 -14.67 1.98 4.97
CA LEU A 37 -14.64 3.11 4.03
C LEU A 37 -15.75 3.01 2.98
N VAL A 38 -16.06 1.80 2.53
CA VAL A 38 -17.18 1.50 1.62
C VAL A 38 -18.51 1.80 2.30
N ARG A 39 -18.70 1.35 3.55
CA ARG A 39 -19.91 1.67 4.34
C ARG A 39 -20.07 3.18 4.54
N ALA A 40 -18.98 3.91 4.70
CA ALA A 40 -18.97 5.36 4.80
C ALA A 40 -19.16 6.10 3.45
N ARG A 41 -19.37 5.39 2.33
CA ARG A 41 -19.52 5.94 0.96
C ARG A 41 -18.38 6.89 0.55
N MET A 42 -17.17 6.61 1.03
CA MET A 42 -15.98 7.40 0.72
C MET A 42 -15.20 6.87 -0.48
N VAL A 43 -15.47 5.63 -0.91
CA VAL A 43 -14.75 4.96 -2.00
C VAL A 43 -15.33 5.33 -3.37
N ASP A 44 -14.50 5.91 -4.23
CA ASP A 44 -14.83 6.21 -5.62
C ASP A 44 -14.47 5.04 -6.54
N TRP A 45 -15.43 4.14 -6.78
CA TRP A 45 -15.25 2.90 -7.56
C TRP A 45 -14.77 3.12 -8.99
N ARG A 46 -15.08 4.27 -9.59
CA ARG A 46 -14.58 4.64 -10.93
C ARG A 46 -13.06 4.74 -10.95
N ILE A 47 -12.47 5.35 -9.92
CA ILE A 47 -11.01 5.50 -9.79
C ILE A 47 -10.39 4.14 -9.53
N VAL A 48 -10.96 3.39 -8.59
CA VAL A 48 -10.51 2.03 -8.26
C VAL A 48 -10.46 1.15 -9.50
N GLY A 49 -11.53 1.14 -10.31
CA GLY A 49 -11.61 0.37 -11.54
C GLY A 49 -10.59 0.81 -12.60
N GLN A 50 -10.40 2.12 -12.79
CA GLN A 50 -9.45 2.66 -13.75
C GLN A 50 -7.99 2.30 -13.42
N VAL A 51 -7.61 2.42 -12.14
CA VAL A 51 -6.26 2.06 -11.69
C VAL A 51 -6.08 0.54 -11.66
N ALA A 52 -7.11 -0.22 -11.25
CA ALA A 52 -7.11 -1.68 -11.26
C ALA A 52 -6.92 -2.26 -12.68
N ALA A 53 -7.53 -1.62 -13.70
CA ALA A 53 -7.38 -2.03 -15.09
C ALA A 53 -5.92 -1.99 -15.58
N GLY A 54 -5.07 -1.13 -14.99
CA GLY A 54 -3.63 -1.13 -15.25
C GLY A 54 -2.85 -2.03 -14.29
N SER A 55 -3.16 -1.95 -13.00
CA SER A 55 -2.34 -2.60 -11.97
C SER A 55 -2.48 -4.12 -11.92
N LEU A 56 -3.68 -4.66 -12.17
CA LEU A 56 -3.91 -6.10 -12.10
C LEU A 56 -3.19 -6.82 -13.26
N PRO A 57 -3.33 -6.41 -14.54
CA PRO A 57 -2.56 -7.02 -15.62
C PRO A 57 -1.05 -6.87 -15.43
N ALA A 58 -0.59 -5.67 -15.02
CA ALA A 58 0.84 -5.45 -14.78
C ALA A 58 1.38 -6.34 -13.65
N SER A 59 0.62 -6.53 -12.58
CA SER A 59 0.97 -7.46 -11.50
C SER A 59 1.12 -8.88 -12.00
N LEU A 60 0.17 -9.37 -12.80
CA LEU A 60 0.21 -10.71 -13.40
C LEU A 60 1.40 -10.89 -14.35
N ILE A 61 1.67 -9.91 -15.21
CA ILE A 61 2.85 -9.92 -16.11
C ILE A 61 4.13 -9.97 -15.28
N THR A 62 4.22 -9.17 -14.23
CA THR A 62 5.38 -9.10 -13.35
C THR A 62 5.59 -10.44 -12.64
N LEU A 63 4.54 -11.04 -12.09
CA LEU A 63 4.57 -12.38 -11.50
C LEU A 63 5.04 -13.45 -12.50
N TYR A 64 4.56 -13.39 -13.74
CA TYR A 64 4.99 -14.31 -14.79
C TYR A 64 6.50 -14.20 -15.07
N VAL A 65 7.02 -12.97 -15.14
CA VAL A 65 8.46 -12.72 -15.31
C VAL A 65 9.24 -13.25 -14.10
N LEU A 66 8.79 -12.99 -12.88
CA LEU A 66 9.39 -13.49 -11.65
C LEU A 66 9.42 -15.03 -11.58
N HIS A 67 8.34 -15.68 -12.00
CA HIS A 67 8.27 -17.13 -12.09
C HIS A 67 9.33 -17.69 -13.07
N ARG A 68 9.52 -17.02 -14.22
CA ARG A 68 10.52 -17.42 -15.23
C ARG A 68 11.96 -17.20 -14.77
N LEU A 69 12.23 -16.13 -14.03
CA LEU A 69 13.58 -15.80 -13.52
C LEU A 69 13.98 -16.65 -12.31
N GLY A 70 13.02 -17.31 -11.66
CA GLY A 70 13.23 -18.08 -10.45
C GLY A 70 13.29 -17.15 -9.22
N PRO A 71 12.25 -17.12 -8.37
CA PRO A 71 12.21 -16.21 -7.21
C PRO A 71 13.30 -16.52 -6.17
N ALA A 72 13.80 -17.75 -6.14
CA ALA A 72 14.88 -18.18 -5.26
C ALA A 72 16.29 -17.86 -5.80
N ASN A 73 16.43 -17.48 -7.08
CA ASN A 73 17.72 -17.18 -7.69
C ASN A 73 18.39 -15.97 -6.98
N PRO A 74 19.67 -16.06 -6.56
CA PRO A 74 20.37 -14.95 -5.92
C PRO A 74 20.27 -13.63 -6.70
N ALA A 75 20.38 -13.67 -8.04
CA ALA A 75 20.27 -12.47 -8.87
C ALA A 75 18.87 -11.82 -8.78
N THR A 76 17.81 -12.63 -8.78
CA THR A 76 16.43 -12.18 -8.60
C THR A 76 16.21 -11.60 -7.20
N GLN A 77 16.78 -12.21 -6.18
CA GLN A 77 16.69 -11.71 -4.80
C GLN A 77 17.38 -10.35 -4.65
N THR A 78 18.59 -10.18 -5.20
CA THR A 78 19.29 -8.88 -5.23
C THR A 78 18.47 -7.85 -6.00
N PHE A 79 17.90 -8.21 -7.15
CA PHE A 79 17.03 -7.31 -7.90
C PHE A 79 15.80 -6.87 -7.09
N MET A 80 15.14 -7.79 -6.39
CA MET A 80 13.99 -7.49 -5.53
C MET A 80 14.38 -6.57 -4.36
N THR A 81 15.50 -6.84 -3.67
CA THR A 81 15.95 -6.00 -2.55
C THR A 81 16.41 -4.62 -2.99
N THR A 82 17.15 -4.50 -4.09
CA THR A 82 17.55 -3.20 -4.66
C THR A 82 16.32 -2.40 -5.11
N THR A 83 15.36 -3.04 -5.77
CA THR A 83 14.11 -2.38 -6.19
C THR A 83 13.28 -1.93 -5.00
N LEU A 84 13.21 -2.74 -3.93
CA LEU A 84 12.57 -2.38 -2.68
C LEU A 84 13.23 -1.14 -2.05
N GLY A 85 14.57 -1.11 -1.98
CA GLY A 85 15.32 0.04 -1.45
C GLY A 85 15.06 1.31 -2.24
N LEU A 86 15.13 1.23 -3.57
CA LEU A 86 14.82 2.34 -4.46
C LEU A 86 13.37 2.82 -4.29
N THR A 87 12.43 1.90 -4.15
CA THR A 87 11.01 2.19 -3.97
C THR A 87 10.75 2.88 -2.63
N LEU A 88 11.44 2.50 -1.55
CA LEU A 88 11.39 3.18 -0.26
C LEU A 88 11.96 4.60 -0.35
N LEU A 89 13.09 4.80 -1.01
CA LEU A 89 13.68 6.12 -1.23
C LEU A 89 12.73 7.02 -2.04
N LEU A 90 12.19 6.51 -3.15
CA LEU A 90 11.19 7.23 -3.95
C LEU A 90 9.96 7.58 -3.12
N THR A 91 9.48 6.66 -2.28
CA THR A 91 8.35 6.91 -1.37
C THR A 91 8.67 8.00 -0.36
N ALA A 92 9.86 7.99 0.24
CA ALA A 92 10.31 8.99 1.19
C ALA A 92 10.41 10.37 0.54
N VAL A 93 11.04 10.48 -0.63
CA VAL A 93 11.17 11.72 -1.41
C VAL A 93 9.79 12.25 -1.81
N ALA A 94 8.91 11.38 -2.32
CA ALA A 94 7.57 11.77 -2.72
C ALA A 94 6.73 12.26 -1.52
N THR A 95 6.85 11.60 -0.37
CA THR A 95 6.17 12.01 0.87
C THR A 95 6.72 13.33 1.38
N PHE A 96 8.03 13.53 1.37
CA PHE A 96 8.68 14.78 1.76
C PHE A 96 8.27 15.93 0.83
N TYR A 97 8.29 15.72 -0.48
CA TYR A 97 7.82 16.70 -1.46
C TYR A 97 6.37 17.12 -1.19
N LYS A 98 5.47 16.17 -0.89
CA LYS A 98 4.09 16.47 -0.49
C LYS A 98 4.02 17.31 0.78
N VAL A 99 4.86 17.04 1.79
CA VAL A 99 4.88 17.82 3.03
C VAL A 99 5.34 19.26 2.78
N VAL A 100 6.35 19.46 1.94
CA VAL A 100 6.94 20.79 1.66
C VAL A 100 6.13 21.61 0.65
N ARG A 101 5.57 20.96 -0.38
CA ARG A 101 4.93 21.61 -1.55
C ARG A 101 3.43 21.37 -1.65
N GLY A 102 2.85 20.59 -0.73
CA GLY A 102 1.43 20.25 -0.76
C GLY A 102 0.57 21.48 -0.56
N LYS A 103 -0.15 21.90 -1.61
CA LYS A 103 -1.23 22.87 -1.47
C LYS A 103 -2.33 22.29 -0.58
N ALA A 104 -3.00 23.15 0.19
CA ALA A 104 -4.15 22.75 0.98
C ALA A 104 -5.22 22.16 0.05
N MET A 105 -5.43 20.84 0.13
CA MET A 105 -6.48 20.19 -0.65
C MET A 105 -7.86 20.55 -0.08
N PRO A 106 -8.90 20.61 -0.93
CA PRO A 106 -10.26 20.85 -0.47
C PRO A 106 -10.66 19.78 0.56
N THR A 107 -11.10 20.21 1.74
CA THR A 107 -11.60 19.30 2.78
C THR A 107 -13.01 18.80 2.48
N ARG A 108 -13.79 19.57 1.70
CA ARG A 108 -15.15 19.25 1.24
C ARG A 108 -15.38 19.83 -0.15
N ILE A 109 -16.22 19.16 -0.94
CA ILE A 109 -16.63 19.59 -2.29
C ILE A 109 -18.12 19.32 -2.42
N ALA A 110 -18.84 20.22 -3.08
CA ALA A 110 -20.26 20.03 -3.40
C ALA A 110 -20.48 18.74 -4.23
N PRO A 111 -21.58 18.01 -4.03
CA PRO A 111 -21.87 16.75 -4.73
C PRO A 111 -21.85 16.88 -6.27
N GLU A 112 -22.28 18.03 -6.79
CA GLU A 112 -22.32 18.33 -8.23
C GLU A 112 -20.93 18.36 -8.86
N LEU A 113 -19.96 18.94 -8.15
CA LEU A 113 -18.56 19.06 -8.58
C LEU A 113 -17.75 17.77 -8.39
N LEU A 114 -18.25 16.82 -7.59
CA LEU A 114 -17.59 15.53 -7.36
C LEU A 114 -17.50 14.70 -8.66
N SER A 115 -18.56 14.74 -9.47
CA SER A 115 -18.61 14.03 -10.75
C SER A 115 -17.56 14.54 -11.75
N GLN A 116 -17.18 15.81 -11.64
CA GLN A 116 -16.13 16.43 -12.42
C GLN A 116 -14.75 16.17 -11.83
N ALA A 117 -14.61 16.22 -10.49
CA ALA A 117 -13.35 15.96 -9.78
C ALA A 117 -12.86 14.50 -9.93
N THR A 118 -13.77 13.55 -10.18
CA THR A 118 -13.45 12.14 -10.44
C THR A 118 -13.08 11.84 -11.89
N ARG A 119 -13.10 12.84 -12.80
CA ARG A 119 -12.61 12.68 -14.17
C ARG A 119 -11.11 12.96 -14.23
N ALA A 120 -10.35 11.93 -14.59
CA ALA A 120 -8.95 12.10 -14.96
C ALA A 120 -8.83 12.99 -16.22
N ARG A 121 -7.76 13.78 -16.32
CA ARG A 121 -7.50 14.66 -17.46
C ARG A 121 -7.40 13.88 -18.78
N HIS A 122 -6.79 12.70 -18.74
CA HIS A 122 -6.84 11.69 -19.80
C HIS A 122 -7.10 10.29 -19.23
N TRP A 123 -7.94 9.52 -19.93
CA TRP A 123 -8.35 8.17 -19.53
C TRP A 123 -7.20 7.16 -19.43
N ALA A 124 -6.11 7.38 -20.18
CA ALA A 124 -4.94 6.51 -20.17
C ALA A 124 -4.03 6.71 -18.95
N GLN A 125 -4.07 7.86 -18.28
CA GLN A 125 -3.15 8.16 -17.18
C GLN A 125 -3.38 7.24 -15.97
N PRO A 126 -4.62 7.04 -15.47
CA PRO A 126 -4.86 6.14 -14.35
C PRO A 126 -4.43 4.69 -14.64
N VAL A 127 -4.57 4.24 -15.90
CA VAL A 127 -4.19 2.90 -16.33
C VAL A 127 -2.66 2.76 -16.35
N LEU A 128 -1.95 3.71 -16.95
CA LEU A 128 -0.48 3.69 -17.01
C LEU A 128 0.14 3.73 -15.61
N PHE A 129 -0.33 4.65 -14.78
CA PHE A 129 0.12 4.76 -13.39
C PHE A 129 -0.28 3.53 -12.57
N GLY A 130 -1.47 2.99 -12.80
CA GLY A 130 -1.90 1.73 -12.23
C GLY A 130 -0.94 0.59 -12.59
N ALA A 131 -0.51 0.50 -13.85
CA ALA A 131 0.45 -0.52 -14.28
C ALA A 131 1.80 -0.39 -13.56
N VAL A 132 2.34 0.82 -13.47
CA VAL A 132 3.59 1.10 -12.73
C VAL A 132 3.46 0.74 -11.25
N ILE A 133 2.37 1.16 -10.60
CA ILE A 133 2.10 0.81 -9.20
C ILE A 133 1.97 -0.70 -9.04
N GLY A 134 1.24 -1.36 -9.94
CA GLY A 134 1.03 -2.81 -9.92
C GLY A 134 2.35 -3.58 -9.96
N ALA A 135 3.22 -3.24 -10.91
CA ALA A 135 4.54 -3.86 -11.03
C ALA A 135 5.41 -3.60 -9.79
N LEU A 136 5.50 -2.34 -9.33
CA LEU A 136 6.30 -1.99 -8.15
C LEU A 136 5.81 -2.68 -6.88
N VAL A 137 4.50 -2.70 -6.65
CA VAL A 137 3.89 -3.37 -5.49
C VAL A 137 4.14 -4.87 -5.54
N THR A 138 4.06 -5.50 -6.71
CA THR A 138 4.32 -6.95 -6.84
C THR A 138 5.79 -7.31 -6.61
N ILE A 139 6.74 -6.46 -7.03
CA ILE A 139 8.18 -6.70 -6.84
C ILE A 139 8.61 -6.40 -5.40
N THR A 140 8.01 -5.40 -4.76
CA THR A 140 8.55 -4.85 -3.50
C THR A 140 7.64 -5.02 -2.30
N SER A 141 6.36 -5.37 -2.47
CA SER A 141 5.27 -5.25 -1.48
C SER A 141 5.01 -3.82 -0.94
N VAL A 142 5.90 -2.88 -1.25
CA VAL A 142 5.90 -1.50 -0.78
C VAL A 142 5.31 -0.60 -1.86
N GLY A 143 4.08 -0.11 -1.67
CA GLY A 143 3.56 0.93 -2.58
C GLY A 143 2.05 1.16 -2.54
N ALA A 144 1.28 0.16 -2.10
CA ALA A 144 -0.18 0.20 -2.05
C ALA A 144 -0.71 1.05 -0.85
N GLY A 145 -0.13 2.23 -0.65
CA GLY A 145 -0.40 3.14 0.46
C GLY A 145 0.19 4.52 0.17
N ALA A 146 1.47 4.71 0.46
CA ALA A 146 2.12 6.01 0.28
C ALA A 146 2.26 6.42 -1.20
N ILE A 147 2.75 5.51 -2.06
CA ILE A 147 2.93 5.80 -3.50
C ILE A 147 1.57 5.98 -4.17
N GLY A 148 0.64 5.06 -3.95
CA GLY A 148 -0.69 5.12 -4.57
C GLY A 148 -1.46 6.39 -4.18
N VAL A 149 -1.44 6.82 -2.91
CA VAL A 149 -2.03 8.10 -2.49
C VAL A 149 -1.39 9.27 -3.23
N ILE A 150 -0.06 9.33 -3.35
CA ILE A 150 0.63 10.45 -4.02
C ILE A 150 0.29 10.47 -5.52
N VAL A 151 0.30 9.32 -6.17
CA VAL A 151 -0.05 9.19 -7.58
C VAL A 151 -1.50 9.60 -7.82
N LEU A 152 -2.44 9.15 -6.97
CA LEU A 152 -3.83 9.57 -7.05
C LEU A 152 -4.03 11.07 -6.79
N MET A 153 -3.25 11.69 -5.90
CA MET A 153 -3.25 13.14 -5.72
C MET A 153 -2.78 13.89 -6.98
N LEU A 154 -1.82 13.34 -7.72
CA LEU A 154 -1.35 13.92 -8.99
C LEU A 154 -2.36 13.72 -10.13
N LEU A 155 -3.02 12.56 -10.18
CA LEU A 155 -4.03 12.21 -11.17
C LEU A 155 -5.37 12.95 -10.96
N TYR A 156 -5.75 13.14 -9.70
CA TYR A 156 -7.03 13.73 -9.29
C TYR A 156 -6.83 14.83 -8.24
N PRO A 157 -6.18 15.96 -8.61
CA PRO A 157 -5.86 17.03 -7.68
C PRO A 157 -7.09 17.76 -7.13
N ALA A 158 -8.25 17.59 -7.78
CA ALA A 158 -9.51 18.17 -7.34
C ALA A 158 -10.22 17.33 -6.27
N LEU A 159 -9.79 16.10 -5.96
CA LEU A 159 -10.47 15.26 -4.97
C LEU A 159 -10.03 15.57 -3.53
N PRO A 160 -10.93 15.40 -2.54
CA PRO A 160 -10.57 15.52 -1.13
C PRO A 160 -9.62 14.41 -0.73
N LEU A 161 -8.61 14.74 0.09
CA LEU A 161 -7.63 13.78 0.58
C LEU A 161 -8.25 12.51 1.20
N PRO A 162 -9.33 12.58 2.02
CA PRO A 162 -9.96 11.37 2.57
C PRO A 162 -10.49 10.41 1.51
N ARG A 163 -11.02 10.93 0.39
CA ARG A 163 -11.51 10.10 -0.73
C ARG A 163 -10.37 9.49 -1.53
N ILE A 164 -9.28 10.22 -1.71
CA ILE A 164 -8.06 9.70 -2.34
C ILE A 164 -7.51 8.53 -1.53
N VAL A 165 -7.40 8.69 -0.21
CA VAL A 165 -6.95 7.62 0.69
C VAL A 165 -7.93 6.45 0.67
N ALA A 166 -9.23 6.71 0.61
CA ALA A 166 -10.24 5.65 0.51
C ALA A 166 -10.15 4.87 -0.80
N ALA A 167 -9.95 5.55 -1.93
CA ALA A 167 -9.74 4.92 -3.24
C ALA A 167 -8.44 4.11 -3.28
N ASP A 168 -7.35 4.64 -2.73
CA ASP A 168 -6.06 3.93 -2.62
C ASP A 168 -6.19 2.65 -1.81
N ILE A 169 -6.78 2.70 -0.62
CA ILE A 169 -6.96 1.52 0.23
C ILE A 169 -7.87 0.49 -0.45
N ALA A 170 -8.95 0.93 -1.10
CA ALA A 170 -9.88 0.04 -1.80
C ALA A 170 -9.25 -0.61 -3.04
N HIS A 171 -8.36 0.09 -3.75
CA HIS A 171 -7.57 -0.45 -4.87
C HIS A 171 -6.45 -1.37 -4.40
N ALA A 172 -5.82 -1.05 -3.27
CA ALA A 172 -4.75 -1.84 -2.69
C ALA A 172 -5.18 -3.27 -2.40
N VAL A 173 -6.38 -3.50 -1.87
CA VAL A 173 -6.87 -4.84 -1.50
C VAL A 173 -6.86 -5.83 -2.68
N PRO A 174 -7.55 -5.59 -3.81
CA PRO A 174 -7.54 -6.53 -4.93
C PRO A 174 -6.14 -6.67 -5.55
N LEU A 175 -5.36 -5.58 -5.63
CA LEU A 175 -3.99 -5.64 -6.14
C LEU A 175 -3.10 -6.53 -5.28
N THR A 176 -3.05 -6.31 -3.97
CA THR A 176 -2.20 -7.09 -3.06
C THR A 176 -2.70 -8.50 -2.90
N LEU A 177 -4.01 -8.74 -3.01
CA LEU A 177 -4.56 -10.10 -3.02
C LEU A 177 -4.10 -10.87 -4.26
N VAL A 178 -4.22 -10.29 -5.46
CA VAL A 178 -3.75 -10.92 -6.71
C VAL A 178 -2.24 -11.12 -6.69
N ALA A 179 -1.48 -10.10 -6.28
CA ALA A 179 -0.03 -10.20 -6.18
C ALA A 179 0.41 -11.25 -5.14
N GLY A 180 -0.24 -11.29 -3.97
CA GLY A 180 0.05 -12.23 -2.89
C GLY A 180 -0.31 -13.67 -3.26
N LEU A 181 -1.48 -13.89 -3.87
CA LEU A 181 -1.87 -15.22 -4.37
C LEU A 181 -0.96 -15.69 -5.52
N GLY A 182 -0.50 -14.76 -6.37
CA GLY A 182 0.49 -15.08 -7.38
C GLY A 182 1.86 -15.42 -6.81
N HIS A 183 2.30 -14.74 -5.74
CA HIS A 183 3.52 -15.15 -5.02
C HIS A 183 3.34 -16.51 -4.32
N ALA A 184 2.13 -16.79 -3.82
CA ALA A 184 1.80 -18.09 -3.22
C ALA A 184 1.87 -19.22 -4.26
N SER A 185 1.38 -18.99 -5.48
CA SER A 185 1.38 -20.01 -6.54
C SER A 185 2.79 -20.35 -7.03
N ILE A 186 3.75 -19.42 -6.89
CA ILE A 186 5.17 -19.64 -7.22
C ILE A 186 6.00 -20.09 -6.00
N GLY A 187 5.36 -20.45 -4.89
CA GLY A 187 6.01 -20.96 -3.68
C GLY A 187 6.78 -19.91 -2.86
N SER A 188 6.49 -18.62 -3.05
CA SER A 188 7.19 -17.50 -2.42
C SER A 188 6.42 -16.93 -1.21
N VAL A 189 5.73 -17.79 -0.45
CA VAL A 189 4.96 -17.41 0.74
C VAL A 189 5.32 -18.33 1.91
N ASP A 190 5.57 -17.72 3.07
CA ASP A 190 5.75 -18.41 4.34
C ASP A 190 4.40 -18.46 5.07
N TRP A 191 3.71 -19.59 4.97
CA TRP A 191 2.38 -19.78 5.55
C TRP A 191 2.36 -19.72 7.09
N PRO A 192 3.30 -20.38 7.81
CA PRO A 192 3.41 -20.22 9.26
C PRO A 192 3.57 -18.75 9.68
N LEU A 193 4.45 -18.01 9.01
CA LEU A 193 4.66 -16.59 9.29
C LEU A 193 3.40 -15.76 9.01
N LEU A 194 2.71 -16.01 7.89
CA LEU A 194 1.45 -15.35 7.56
C LEU A 194 0.41 -15.55 8.68
N VAL A 195 0.24 -16.79 9.15
CA VAL A 195 -0.74 -17.11 10.21
C VAL A 195 -0.38 -16.40 11.51
N LEU A 196 0.89 -16.40 11.92
CA LEU A 196 1.34 -15.69 13.13
C LEU A 196 1.07 -14.18 13.02
N LEU A 197 1.37 -13.58 11.87
CA LEU A 197 1.13 -12.16 11.63
C LEU A 197 -0.37 -11.84 11.67
N LEU A 198 -1.21 -12.65 11.05
CA LEU A 198 -2.67 -12.46 11.07
C LEU A 198 -3.25 -12.66 12.47
N ALA A 199 -2.82 -13.70 13.19
CA ALA A 199 -3.27 -13.98 14.54
C ALA A 199 -2.91 -12.85 15.52
N GLY A 200 -1.74 -12.20 15.36
CA GLY A 200 -1.38 -11.04 16.18
C GLY A 200 -2.08 -9.74 15.74
N SER A 201 -2.16 -9.50 14.43
CA SER A 201 -2.62 -8.21 13.90
C SER A 201 -4.14 -8.05 13.88
N LEU A 202 -4.92 -9.09 13.54
CA LEU A 202 -6.38 -8.95 13.43
C LEU A 202 -7.04 -8.61 14.78
N PRO A 203 -6.72 -9.29 15.90
CA PRO A 203 -7.22 -8.89 17.22
C PRO A 203 -6.67 -7.52 17.63
N GLY A 204 -5.40 -7.24 17.34
CA GLY A 204 -4.77 -5.94 17.64
C GLY A 204 -5.47 -4.77 16.94
N ILE A 205 -5.81 -4.92 15.66
CA ILE A 205 -6.57 -3.94 14.88
C ILE A 205 -8.00 -3.81 15.43
N TRP A 206 -8.65 -4.92 15.78
CA TRP A 206 -9.99 -4.89 16.34
C TRP A 206 -10.05 -4.13 17.68
N VAL A 207 -9.15 -4.46 18.62
CA VAL A 207 -9.02 -3.76 19.91
C VAL A 207 -8.62 -2.30 19.70
N GLY A 208 -7.60 -2.04 18.88
CA GLY A 208 -7.10 -0.70 18.60
C GLY A 208 -8.17 0.20 17.98
N SER A 209 -8.92 -0.31 17.00
CA SER A 209 -10.00 0.44 16.35
C SER A 209 -11.21 0.68 17.27
N HIS A 210 -11.45 -0.18 18.26
CA HIS A 210 -12.46 0.06 19.30
C HIS A 210 -11.99 1.13 20.28
N LEU A 211 -10.73 1.07 20.71
CA LEU A 211 -10.16 2.00 21.68
C LEU A 211 -10.04 3.42 21.09
N MET A 212 -9.65 3.53 19.81
CA MET A 212 -9.56 4.82 19.10
C MET A 212 -10.89 5.59 19.08
N ARG A 213 -12.05 4.92 19.10
CA ARG A 213 -13.35 5.61 19.13
C ARG A 213 -13.65 6.30 20.47
N LYS A 214 -12.97 5.89 21.54
CA LYS A 214 -13.19 6.38 22.90
C LYS A 214 -12.07 7.31 23.38
N MET A 215 -10.98 7.43 22.64
CA MET A 215 -9.81 8.21 23.03
C MET A 215 -9.84 9.63 22.44
N PRO A 216 -9.36 10.65 23.18
CA PRO A 216 -9.24 12.00 22.65
C PRO A 216 -8.14 12.09 21.59
N ASP A 217 -8.39 12.85 20.52
CA ASP A 217 -7.48 13.03 19.36
C ASP A 217 -6.04 13.40 19.75
N ARG A 218 -5.86 14.17 20.83
CA ARG A 218 -4.53 14.54 21.34
C ARG A 218 -3.72 13.31 21.74
N LEU A 219 -4.34 12.35 22.41
CA LEU A 219 -3.67 11.16 22.92
C LEU A 219 -3.26 10.22 21.76
N ILE A 220 -4.13 10.08 20.76
CA ILE A 220 -3.83 9.34 19.52
C ILE A 220 -2.63 9.96 18.80
N ARG A 221 -2.65 11.28 18.58
CA ARG A 221 -1.54 11.99 17.92
C ARG A 221 -0.23 11.87 18.70
N SER A 222 -0.27 12.02 20.02
CA SER A 222 0.93 11.87 20.86
C SER A 222 1.51 10.46 20.80
N LEU A 223 0.66 9.42 20.88
CA LEU A 223 1.09 8.03 20.75
C LEU A 223 1.71 7.76 19.37
N LEU A 224 1.08 8.22 18.29
CA LEU A 224 1.63 8.09 16.94
C LEU A 224 2.99 8.78 16.82
N SER A 225 3.11 10.02 17.30
CA SER A 225 4.38 10.76 17.29
C SER A 225 5.48 10.03 18.08
N ALA A 226 5.16 9.53 19.27
CA ALA A 226 6.11 8.77 20.10
C ALA A 226 6.56 7.47 19.41
N LEU A 227 5.63 6.75 18.79
CA LEU A 227 5.90 5.49 18.10
C LEU A 227 6.74 5.72 16.83
N LEU A 228 6.48 6.80 16.10
CA LEU A 228 7.30 7.23 14.96
C LEU A 228 8.70 7.67 15.38
N ALA A 229 8.82 8.42 16.47
CA ALA A 229 10.12 8.82 17.03
C ALA A 229 10.93 7.58 17.45
N TYR A 230 10.30 6.64 18.16
CA TYR A 230 10.93 5.38 18.55
C TYR A 230 11.39 4.56 17.33
N ALA A 231 10.53 4.41 16.32
CA ALA A 231 10.89 3.70 15.09
C ALA A 231 12.06 4.38 14.34
N GLY A 232 12.07 5.72 14.29
CA GLY A 232 13.15 6.50 13.69
C GLY A 232 14.48 6.33 14.43
N VAL A 233 14.48 6.42 15.75
CA VAL A 233 15.68 6.19 16.58
C VAL A 233 16.21 4.76 16.38
N LYS A 234 15.33 3.77 16.41
CA LYS A 234 15.71 2.36 16.23
C LYS A 234 16.33 2.11 14.86
N LEU A 235 15.80 2.73 13.80
CA LEU A 235 16.31 2.57 12.44
C LEU A 235 17.71 3.19 12.25
N ILE A 236 18.03 4.26 12.97
CA ILE A 236 19.36 4.89 12.96
C ILE A 236 20.38 4.07 13.79
N SER A 237 19.90 3.35 14.82
CA SER A 237 20.74 2.55 15.70
C SER A 237 21.07 1.14 15.18
N ILE A 238 20.48 0.72 14.05
CA ILE A 238 20.76 -0.54 13.35
C ILE A 238 21.72 -0.24 12.20
#